data_AF-A0A928TCA7-F1
#
_entry.id   AF-A0A928TCA7-F1
#
_cell.length_a   1.000
_cell.length_b   1.000
_cell.length_c   1.000
_cell.angle_alpha   90.00
_cell.angle_beta   90.00
_cell.angle_gamma   90.00
#
_symmetry.space_group_name_H-M   'P 1'
#
loop_
_entity.id
_entity.type
_entity.pdbx_description
1 polymer ?
#
loop_
_entity_poly.entity_id
_entity_poly.type
_entity_poly.pdbx_seq_one_letter_code
_entity_poly.pdbx_strand_id
1 'polypeptide(L)'
;MVAPKAGAGTINFYNQPGDVLLSADGVTALDDDFKFELGSFAAGFTPTAANITEWTSYWKPFARAQAPSVSGWNSAISYFNKSGLLQLNGQSDQGLSADVFAAGELAYLWVYNDFAINPGAEWALLTNDSSDFNPADNWLFPDPAEVFPYEFALSSGTSPVWGGLNNVQGGGDFVAPLAAFTIQTHAVPEPAGALLIMLAGLMWRVRRARTAPLMR
;
A
#
# COMPACT_ATOMS: atom_id res chain seq x y z
N MET A 1 21.77 36.85 13.78
CA MET A 1 20.34 36.67 13.41
C MET A 1 20.30 35.62 12.32
N VAL A 2 19.74 34.44 12.63
CA VAL A 2 19.53 33.39 11.61
C VAL A 2 18.22 33.73 10.91
N ALA A 3 18.24 33.87 9.59
CA ALA A 3 17.02 34.06 8.81
C ALA A 3 16.05 32.90 9.08
N PRO A 4 14.73 33.14 9.20
CA PRO A 4 13.78 32.04 9.27
C PRO A 4 13.93 31.20 8.00
N LYS A 5 14.22 29.91 8.18
CA LYS A 5 14.31 28.93 7.09
C LYS A 5 12.87 28.72 6.60
N ALA A 6 12.45 29.48 5.61
CA ALA A 6 11.21 29.19 4.90
C ALA A 6 11.48 28.00 3.97
N GLY A 7 10.91 26.85 4.27
CA GLY A 7 11.06 25.68 3.43
C GLY A 7 10.02 24.63 3.74
N ALA A 8 9.29 24.17 2.75
CA ALA A 8 8.43 23.00 2.83
C ALA A 8 8.47 22.38 1.43
N GLY A 9 8.93 21.13 1.34
CA GLY A 9 9.08 20.43 0.07
C GLY A 9 7.76 19.83 -0.38
N THR A 10 7.46 19.91 -1.68
CA THR A 10 6.29 19.22 -2.24
C THR A 10 6.70 17.83 -2.69
N ILE A 11 5.93 16.81 -2.31
CA ILE A 11 6.10 15.45 -2.80
C ILE A 11 4.95 15.14 -3.75
N ASN A 12 5.29 14.83 -5.00
CA ASN A 12 4.34 14.44 -6.04
C ASN A 12 4.38 12.92 -6.20
N PHE A 13 3.21 12.29 -6.29
CA PHE A 13 3.08 10.87 -6.60
C PHE A 13 1.98 10.67 -7.64
N TYR A 14 2.31 9.92 -8.68
CA TYR A 14 1.48 9.80 -9.88
C TYR A 14 1.90 8.60 -10.71
N ASN A 15 1.07 8.26 -11.68
CA ASN A 15 1.39 7.34 -12.75
C ASN A 15 1.28 8.02 -14.12
N GLN A 16 1.50 7.29 -15.22
CA GLN A 16 1.27 7.82 -16.56
C GLN A 16 -0.14 7.48 -17.06
N PRO A 17 -0.82 8.39 -17.78
CA PRO A 17 -2.08 8.05 -18.43
C PRO A 17 -1.91 6.84 -19.36
N GLY A 18 -2.78 5.84 -19.23
CA GLY A 18 -2.71 4.60 -20.00
C GLY A 18 -1.91 3.47 -19.35
N ASP A 19 -1.33 3.69 -18.16
CA ASP A 19 -0.89 2.58 -17.31
C ASP A 19 -2.06 1.64 -17.00
N VAL A 20 -1.75 0.35 -16.88
CA VAL A 20 -2.75 -0.69 -16.66
C VAL A 20 -2.82 -0.99 -15.17
N LEU A 21 -3.87 -0.50 -14.51
CA LEU A 21 -4.09 -0.66 -13.07
C LEU A 21 -5.25 -1.63 -12.86
N LEU A 22 -4.96 -2.82 -12.34
CA LEU A 22 -5.90 -3.94 -12.27
C LEU A 22 -6.28 -4.29 -10.83
N SER A 23 -7.50 -4.79 -10.66
CA SER A 23 -7.98 -5.38 -9.42
C SER A 23 -7.36 -6.76 -9.18
N ALA A 24 -7.74 -7.42 -8.08
CA ALA A 24 -7.24 -8.73 -7.70
C ALA A 24 -7.52 -9.84 -8.74
N ASP A 25 -8.54 -9.68 -9.59
CA ASP A 25 -8.84 -10.64 -10.65
C ASP A 25 -7.83 -10.59 -11.82
N GLY A 26 -6.97 -9.57 -11.87
CA GLY A 26 -5.97 -9.37 -12.92
C GLY A 26 -6.55 -9.05 -14.30
N VAL A 27 -7.81 -8.61 -14.37
CA VAL A 27 -8.50 -8.30 -15.64
C VAL A 27 -9.30 -7.01 -15.54
N THR A 28 -9.98 -6.78 -14.42
CA THR A 28 -10.82 -5.60 -14.20
C THR A 28 -9.95 -4.41 -13.83
N ALA A 29 -10.17 -3.27 -14.47
CA ALA A 29 -9.47 -2.04 -14.11
C ALA A 29 -9.93 -1.52 -12.74
N LEU A 30 -9.04 -0.87 -12.00
CA LEU A 30 -9.42 -0.18 -10.76
C LEU A 30 -10.47 0.89 -11.05
N ASP A 31 -11.51 0.94 -10.23
CA ASP A 31 -12.62 1.89 -10.37
C ASP A 31 -12.55 3.02 -9.32
N ASP A 32 -13.64 3.79 -9.18
CA ASP A 32 -13.71 4.94 -8.28
C ASP A 32 -13.69 4.57 -6.78
N ASP A 33 -13.83 3.29 -6.41
CA ASP A 33 -13.78 2.86 -5.01
C ASP A 33 -12.33 2.83 -4.48
N PHE A 34 -11.35 2.71 -5.38
CA PHE A 34 -9.94 2.67 -5.04
C PHE A 34 -9.37 4.05 -4.68
N LYS A 35 -8.40 4.02 -3.76
CA LYS A 35 -7.65 5.17 -3.25
C LYS A 35 -6.16 4.87 -3.39
N PHE A 36 -5.39 5.91 -3.69
CA PHE A 36 -3.94 5.88 -3.80
C PHE A 36 -3.39 6.77 -2.69
N GLU A 37 -2.80 6.17 -1.67
CA GLU A 37 -2.30 6.90 -0.51
C GLU A 37 -0.79 6.76 -0.40
N LEU A 38 -0.10 7.89 -0.49
CA LEU A 38 1.31 7.97 -0.14
C LEU A 38 1.42 8.13 1.37
N GLY A 39 2.35 7.41 1.99
CA GLY A 39 2.61 7.50 3.42
C GLY A 39 3.85 6.73 3.83
N SER A 40 3.98 6.47 5.11
CA SER A 40 5.06 5.67 5.70
C SER A 40 4.51 4.79 6.82
N PHE A 41 5.33 3.86 7.31
CA PHE A 41 5.01 3.12 8.53
C PHE A 41 5.77 3.70 9.71
N ALA A 42 5.14 3.70 10.88
CA ALA A 42 5.74 4.16 12.12
C ALA A 42 7.09 3.48 12.39
N ALA A 43 8.00 4.24 13.02
CA ALA A 43 9.36 3.81 13.26
C ALA A 43 9.42 2.43 13.96
N GLY A 44 10.26 1.53 13.41
CA GLY A 44 10.40 0.16 13.91
C GLY A 44 9.42 -0.84 13.30
N PHE A 45 8.48 -0.40 12.47
CA PHE A 45 7.60 -1.28 11.71
C PHE A 45 8.06 -1.38 10.25
N THR A 46 8.34 -2.60 9.79
CA THR A 46 8.59 -2.89 8.37
C THR A 46 7.44 -3.73 7.84
N PRO A 47 6.67 -3.25 6.85
CA PRO A 47 5.56 -4.00 6.30
C PRO A 47 6.08 -5.24 5.56
N THR A 48 5.44 -6.37 5.82
CA THR A 48 5.66 -7.64 5.12
C THR A 48 4.33 -8.35 4.94
N ALA A 49 4.25 -9.31 4.02
CA ALA A 49 3.05 -10.14 3.88
C ALA A 49 2.65 -10.85 5.20
N ALA A 50 3.61 -11.17 6.06
CA ALA A 50 3.37 -11.87 7.32
C ALA A 50 2.71 -11.01 8.41
N ASN A 51 2.83 -9.67 8.35
CA ASN A 51 2.26 -8.74 9.33
C ASN A 51 1.17 -7.83 8.73
N ILE A 52 0.56 -8.23 7.61
CA ILE A 52 -0.48 -7.47 6.89
C ILE A 52 -1.64 -7.04 7.79
N THR A 53 -1.97 -7.83 8.82
CA THR A 53 -3.03 -7.52 9.78
C THR A 53 -2.74 -6.32 10.67
N GLU A 54 -1.48 -5.91 10.76
CA GLU A 54 -1.03 -4.81 11.62
C GLU A 54 -0.85 -3.50 10.84
N TRP A 55 -0.80 -3.55 9.51
CA TRP A 55 -0.40 -2.42 8.66
C TRP A 55 -1.19 -1.15 8.95
N THR A 56 -2.52 -1.26 9.02
CA THR A 56 -3.42 -0.13 9.24
C THR A 56 -3.20 0.58 10.57
N SER A 57 -2.65 -0.12 11.58
CA SER A 57 -2.36 0.42 12.91
C SER A 57 -1.03 1.17 12.97
N TYR A 58 -0.10 0.86 12.05
CA TYR A 58 1.22 1.50 11.98
C TYR A 58 1.34 2.49 10.81
N TRP A 59 0.29 2.64 10.00
CA TRP A 59 0.29 3.51 8.84
C TRP A 59 0.19 4.99 9.20
N LYS A 60 1.04 5.79 8.57
CA LYS A 60 1.07 7.25 8.66
C LYS A 60 0.73 7.83 7.27
N PRO A 61 -0.51 8.26 7.02
CA PRO A 61 -0.91 8.77 5.71
C PRO A 61 -0.34 10.17 5.48
N PHE A 62 0.34 10.38 4.35
CA PHE A 62 0.87 11.68 3.96
C PHE A 62 -0.10 12.39 3.01
N ALA A 63 -0.46 11.78 1.89
CA ALA A 63 -1.34 12.38 0.89
C ALA A 63 -2.15 11.31 0.16
N ARG A 64 -3.36 11.66 -0.27
CA ARG A 64 -4.30 10.72 -0.89
C ARG A 64 -4.88 11.24 -2.18
N ALA A 65 -4.76 10.44 -3.24
CA ALA A 65 -5.53 10.58 -4.46
C ALA A 65 -6.74 9.64 -4.39
N GLN A 66 -7.92 10.16 -4.69
CA GLN A 66 -9.17 9.39 -4.67
C GLN A 66 -10.16 10.00 -5.65
N ALA A 67 -11.18 9.23 -6.03
CA ALA A 67 -12.25 9.75 -6.87
C ALA A 67 -13.03 10.84 -6.11
N PRO A 68 -13.63 11.81 -6.81
CA PRO A 68 -13.56 12.04 -8.26
C PRO A 68 -12.20 12.62 -8.72
N SER A 69 -11.99 12.78 -10.04
CA SER A 69 -10.72 13.25 -10.64
C SER A 69 -10.15 14.54 -10.07
N VAL A 70 -10.98 15.47 -9.60
CA VAL A 70 -10.54 16.70 -8.91
C VAL A 70 -9.79 16.43 -7.61
N SER A 71 -9.97 15.25 -7.03
CA SER A 71 -9.28 14.75 -5.84
C SER A 71 -8.06 13.89 -6.16
N GLY A 72 -7.71 13.76 -7.45
CA GLY A 72 -6.46 13.18 -7.92
C GLY A 72 -6.55 11.77 -8.49
N TRP A 73 -7.72 11.13 -8.56
CA TRP A 73 -7.89 9.82 -9.22
C TRP A 73 -9.00 9.85 -10.27
N ASN A 74 -8.66 9.43 -11.48
CA ASN A 74 -9.56 9.31 -12.62
C ASN A 74 -9.53 7.88 -13.17
N SER A 75 -10.49 7.05 -12.73
CA SER A 75 -10.62 5.66 -13.15
C SER A 75 -10.84 5.50 -14.66
N ALA A 76 -11.53 6.45 -15.31
CA ALA A 76 -11.83 6.39 -16.74
C ALA A 76 -10.59 6.37 -17.64
N ILE A 77 -9.44 6.82 -17.14
CA ILE A 77 -8.15 6.79 -17.86
C ILE A 77 -7.03 6.13 -17.04
N SER A 78 -7.37 5.44 -15.94
CA SER A 78 -6.43 4.80 -15.03
C SER A 78 -5.28 5.73 -14.60
N TYR A 79 -5.62 6.96 -14.20
CA TYR A 79 -4.63 7.97 -13.85
C TYR A 79 -4.86 8.54 -12.46
N PHE A 80 -3.85 8.43 -11.59
CA PHE A 80 -3.75 9.19 -10.37
C PHE A 80 -2.61 10.21 -10.43
N ASN A 81 -2.84 11.39 -9.86
CA ASN A 81 -1.82 12.39 -9.61
C ASN A 81 -2.24 13.24 -8.42
N LYS A 82 -1.36 13.29 -7.42
CA LYS A 82 -1.57 14.08 -6.23
C LYS A 82 -0.23 14.56 -5.67
N SER A 83 -0.29 15.65 -4.94
CA SER A 83 0.84 16.21 -4.22
C SER A 83 0.47 16.47 -2.77
N GLY A 84 1.47 16.49 -1.89
CA GLY A 84 1.35 17.00 -0.52
C GLY A 84 2.57 17.83 -0.16
N LEU A 85 2.38 18.83 0.69
CA LEU A 85 3.47 19.64 1.22
C LEU A 85 3.97 19.03 2.53
N LEU A 86 5.26 18.70 2.60
CA LEU A 86 5.94 18.34 3.84
C LEU A 86 6.34 19.63 4.57
N GLN A 87 5.57 20.00 5.58
CA GLN A 87 5.77 21.21 6.37
C GLN A 87 7.03 21.10 7.23
N LEU A 88 7.60 22.24 7.66
CA LEU A 88 8.81 22.30 8.52
C LEU A 88 8.73 21.46 9.81
N ASN A 89 7.52 21.25 10.34
CA ASN A 89 7.30 20.43 11.52
C ASN A 89 7.24 18.92 11.21
N GLY A 90 7.50 18.54 9.95
CA GLY A 90 7.44 17.18 9.42
C GLY A 90 6.03 16.66 9.17
N GLN A 91 4.98 17.49 9.23
CA GLN A 91 3.61 17.05 8.96
C GLN A 91 3.21 17.31 7.50
N SER A 92 2.26 16.53 6.99
CA SER A 92 1.59 16.81 5.71
C SER A 92 0.61 17.98 5.83
N ASP A 93 0.45 18.76 4.76
CA ASP A 93 -0.61 19.77 4.63
C ASP A 93 -2.00 19.21 4.28
N GLN A 94 -2.09 17.93 3.92
CA GLN A 94 -3.35 17.31 3.48
C GLN A 94 -4.33 17.04 4.63
N GLY A 95 -3.89 17.17 5.89
CA GLY A 95 -4.74 17.01 7.08
C GLY A 95 -5.28 15.60 7.29
N LEU A 96 -4.63 14.57 6.73
CA LEU A 96 -5.04 13.16 6.87
C LEU A 96 -4.71 12.58 8.24
N SER A 97 -3.60 13.01 8.84
CA SER A 97 -3.21 12.66 10.21
C SER A 97 -2.36 13.77 10.85
N ALA A 98 -2.06 13.61 12.13
CA ALA A 98 -1.13 14.47 12.87
C ALA A 98 0.29 13.89 12.92
N ASP A 99 0.58 12.85 12.11
CA ASP A 99 1.86 12.16 12.12
C ASP A 99 2.99 13.05 11.60
N VAL A 100 4.18 12.81 12.13
CA VAL A 100 5.42 13.50 11.73
C VAL A 100 6.27 12.53 10.93
N PHE A 101 6.63 12.93 9.71
CA PHE A 101 7.50 12.21 8.79
C PHE A 101 8.94 12.65 9.01
N ALA A 102 9.84 11.70 9.21
CA ALA A 102 11.26 11.98 9.42
C ALA A 102 12.02 11.96 8.09
N ALA A 103 13.09 12.76 8.00
CA ALA A 103 13.99 12.70 6.87
C ALA A 103 14.60 11.29 6.75
N GLY A 104 14.61 10.73 5.54
CA GLY A 104 15.10 9.38 5.27
C GLY A 104 14.10 8.27 5.60
N GLU A 105 12.88 8.58 6.03
CA GLU A 105 11.82 7.59 6.22
C GLU A 105 11.36 7.05 4.86
N LEU A 106 11.25 5.72 4.74
CA LEU A 106 10.83 5.09 3.48
C LEU A 106 9.33 5.36 3.24
N ALA A 107 9.03 5.90 2.08
CA ALA A 107 7.68 6.15 1.62
C ALA A 107 7.13 4.93 0.89
N TYR A 108 5.84 4.71 1.04
CA TYR A 108 5.10 3.66 0.36
C TYR A 108 3.88 4.27 -0.32
N LEU A 109 3.52 3.70 -1.47
CA LEU A 109 2.23 3.90 -2.11
C LEU A 109 1.33 2.72 -1.75
N TRP A 110 0.27 3.00 -1.00
CA TRP A 110 -0.77 2.03 -0.69
C TRP A 110 -2.00 2.28 -1.56
N VAL A 111 -2.35 1.29 -2.37
CA VAL A 111 -3.55 1.27 -3.20
C VAL A 111 -4.59 0.36 -2.55
N TYR A 112 -5.80 0.86 -2.31
CA TYR A 112 -6.83 0.06 -1.64
C TYR A 112 -8.27 0.52 -1.97
N ASN A 113 -9.23 -0.41 -2.02
CA ASN A 113 -10.66 -0.09 -2.08
C ASN A 113 -11.23 0.16 -0.66
N ASP A 114 -10.95 -0.74 0.27
CA ASP A 114 -11.27 -0.64 1.69
C ASP A 114 -9.98 -0.67 2.51
N PHE A 115 -9.84 0.27 3.47
CA PHE A 115 -8.67 0.33 4.35
C PHE A 115 -8.76 -0.72 5.47
N ALA A 116 -9.96 -1.20 5.78
CA ALA A 116 -10.15 -2.24 6.79
C ALA A 116 -10.00 -3.64 6.18
N ILE A 117 -9.62 -4.61 7.02
CA ILE A 117 -9.49 -6.01 6.62
C ILE A 117 -10.88 -6.64 6.66
N ASN A 118 -11.55 -6.63 5.51
CA ASN A 118 -12.91 -7.10 5.33
C ASN A 118 -12.99 -8.03 4.10
N PRO A 119 -14.05 -8.85 3.99
CA PRO A 119 -14.35 -9.55 2.75
C PRO A 119 -14.43 -8.58 1.57
N GLY A 120 -13.63 -8.83 0.53
CA GLY A 120 -13.55 -7.97 -0.65
C GLY A 120 -12.58 -6.79 -0.53
N ALA A 121 -11.88 -6.63 0.59
CA ALA A 121 -10.77 -5.69 0.68
C ALA A 121 -9.62 -6.17 -0.22
N GLU A 122 -9.11 -5.26 -1.05
CA GLU A 122 -8.02 -5.49 -1.97
C GLU A 122 -6.98 -4.40 -1.83
N TRP A 123 -5.71 -4.81 -1.63
CA TRP A 123 -4.59 -3.89 -1.43
C TRP A 123 -3.49 -4.12 -2.46
N ALA A 124 -2.71 -3.08 -2.73
CA ALA A 124 -1.33 -3.18 -3.17
C ALA A 124 -0.48 -2.23 -2.31
N LEU A 125 0.71 -2.64 -1.92
CA LEU A 125 1.65 -1.80 -1.19
C LEU A 125 2.99 -1.83 -1.91
N LEU A 126 3.42 -0.66 -2.36
CA LEU A 126 4.51 -0.49 -3.31
C LEU A 126 5.51 0.53 -2.76
N THR A 127 6.78 0.36 -3.10
CA THR A 127 7.82 1.34 -2.78
C THR A 127 8.95 1.29 -3.83
N ASN A 128 9.89 2.21 -3.70
CA ASN A 128 11.22 2.08 -4.25
C ASN A 128 12.23 2.15 -3.11
N ASP A 129 12.93 1.06 -2.86
CA ASP A 129 13.92 0.92 -1.80
C ASP A 129 15.24 0.38 -2.37
N SER A 130 16.25 0.22 -1.52
CA SER A 130 17.59 -0.18 -1.97
C SER A 130 17.72 -1.66 -2.37
N SER A 131 16.62 -2.42 -2.45
CA SER A 131 16.66 -3.82 -2.88
C SER A 131 17.02 -3.97 -4.37
N ASP A 132 16.86 -2.91 -5.16
CA ASP A 132 17.24 -2.84 -6.57
C ASP A 132 18.72 -2.43 -6.80
N PHE A 133 19.48 -2.22 -5.71
CA PHE A 133 20.87 -1.75 -5.70
C PHE A 133 21.07 -0.30 -6.18
N ASN A 134 20.02 0.52 -6.23
CA ASN A 134 20.10 1.94 -6.58
C ASN A 134 19.59 2.86 -5.45
N PRO A 135 20.34 3.03 -4.34
CA PRO A 135 19.89 3.84 -3.21
C PRO A 135 19.61 5.32 -3.54
N ALA A 136 20.02 5.81 -4.71
CA ALA A 136 19.85 7.20 -5.13
C ALA A 136 18.43 7.54 -5.60
N ASP A 137 17.60 6.55 -5.96
CA ASP A 137 16.22 6.77 -6.39
C ASP A 137 15.16 6.26 -5.40
N ASN A 138 15.60 5.74 -4.24
CA ASN A 138 14.72 5.36 -3.14
C ASN A 138 13.69 6.46 -2.86
N TRP A 139 12.44 6.04 -2.60
CA TRP A 139 11.39 6.95 -2.18
C TRP A 139 11.54 7.28 -0.69
N LEU A 140 12.43 8.20 -0.37
CA LEU A 140 12.65 8.65 1.01
C LEU A 140 12.00 10.01 1.24
N PHE A 141 11.28 10.16 2.35
CA PHE A 141 10.83 11.47 2.79
C PHE A 141 12.04 12.40 2.95
N PRO A 142 12.02 13.59 2.36
CA PRO A 142 13.15 14.52 2.41
C PRO A 142 13.28 15.17 3.79
N ASP A 143 14.38 15.91 4.00
CA ASP A 143 14.43 16.82 5.14
C ASP A 143 13.32 17.87 4.97
N PRO A 144 12.41 18.05 5.96
CA PRO A 144 11.35 19.05 5.88
C PRO A 144 11.83 20.48 5.62
N ALA A 145 13.11 20.76 5.87
CA ALA A 145 13.73 22.04 5.61
C ALA A 145 14.28 22.20 4.18
N GLU A 146 14.22 21.17 3.34
CA GLU A 146 14.48 21.23 1.90
C GLU A 146 13.24 21.75 1.16
N VAL A 147 13.45 22.50 0.06
CA VAL A 147 12.38 23.22 -0.66
C VAL A 147 12.29 22.76 -2.12
N PHE A 148 12.85 21.59 -2.43
CA PHE A 148 12.78 21.01 -3.75
C PHE A 148 11.47 20.22 -3.92
N PRO A 149 10.95 20.11 -5.16
CA PRO A 149 9.94 19.10 -5.46
C PRO A 149 10.58 17.72 -5.50
N TYR A 150 9.90 16.73 -4.93
CA TYR A 150 10.27 15.32 -4.97
C TYR A 150 9.22 14.55 -5.75
N GLU A 151 9.67 13.58 -6.55
CA GLU A 151 8.84 12.85 -7.49
C GLU A 151 8.88 11.36 -7.16
N PHE A 152 7.79 10.82 -6.63
CA PHE A 152 7.58 9.38 -6.42
C PHE A 152 6.65 8.86 -7.52
N ALA A 153 7.16 8.89 -8.75
CA ALA A 153 6.45 8.41 -9.92
C ALA A 153 6.35 6.88 -9.89
N LEU A 154 5.18 6.32 -10.18
CA LEU A 154 4.97 4.86 -10.20
C LEU A 154 5.97 4.12 -11.11
N SER A 155 6.42 4.77 -12.18
CA SER A 155 7.42 4.23 -13.11
C SER A 155 8.81 4.00 -12.49
N SER A 156 9.14 4.65 -11.37
CA SER A 156 10.36 4.39 -10.60
C SER A 156 10.14 3.42 -9.43
N GLY A 157 8.92 2.92 -9.23
CA GLY A 157 8.65 1.90 -8.23
C GLY A 157 9.24 0.54 -8.66
N THR A 158 9.92 -0.12 -7.74
CA THR A 158 10.60 -1.40 -8.01
C THR A 158 10.16 -2.53 -7.07
N SER A 159 9.55 -2.19 -5.93
CA SER A 159 9.37 -3.13 -4.81
C SER A 159 7.89 -3.27 -4.42
N PRO A 160 7.18 -4.30 -4.91
CA PRO A 160 5.85 -4.66 -4.42
C PRO A 160 5.95 -5.50 -3.14
N VAL A 161 5.49 -4.95 -2.01
CA VAL A 161 5.38 -5.70 -0.74
C VAL A 161 4.14 -6.60 -0.77
N TRP A 162 3.04 -6.11 -1.33
CA TRP A 162 1.77 -6.83 -1.53
C TRP A 162 1.11 -6.35 -2.82
N GLY A 163 0.35 -7.22 -3.48
CA GLY A 163 -0.13 -6.94 -4.84
C GLY A 163 1.00 -7.09 -5.85
N GLY A 164 0.91 -6.39 -6.97
CA GLY A 164 1.89 -6.44 -8.05
C GLY A 164 2.26 -5.06 -8.58
N LEU A 165 3.48 -4.96 -9.09
CA LEU A 165 4.05 -3.78 -9.72
C LEU A 165 4.86 -4.19 -10.96
N ASN A 166 4.62 -3.56 -12.11
CA ASN A 166 5.41 -3.74 -13.34
C ASN A 166 5.56 -5.22 -13.74
N ASN A 167 4.48 -6.00 -13.70
CA ASN A 167 4.44 -7.45 -13.92
C ASN A 167 5.17 -8.31 -12.88
N VAL A 168 5.70 -7.72 -11.81
CA VAL A 168 6.30 -8.41 -10.66
C VAL A 168 5.23 -8.55 -9.57
N GLN A 169 5.06 -9.76 -9.06
CA GLN A 169 4.14 -10.05 -7.96
C GLN A 169 4.89 -9.99 -6.63
N GLY A 170 4.34 -9.22 -5.68
CA GLY A 170 4.75 -9.20 -4.29
C GLY A 170 4.02 -10.28 -3.48
N GLY A 171 3.71 -9.98 -2.21
CA GLY A 171 2.81 -10.83 -1.43
C GLY A 171 1.41 -10.94 -2.03
N GLY A 172 0.79 -12.11 -1.88
CA GLY A 172 -0.51 -12.46 -2.46
C GLY A 172 -0.48 -13.85 -3.11
N ASP A 173 -1.63 -14.50 -3.18
CA ASP A 173 -1.80 -15.81 -3.83
C ASP A 173 -2.32 -15.62 -5.26
N PHE A 174 -1.41 -15.32 -6.19
CA PHE A 174 -1.76 -15.12 -7.59
C PHE A 174 -1.95 -16.44 -8.32
N VAL A 175 -3.06 -16.58 -9.06
CA VAL A 175 -3.38 -17.83 -9.79
C VAL A 175 -2.64 -17.91 -11.14
N ALA A 176 -2.23 -16.77 -11.69
CA ALA A 176 -1.21 -16.52 -12.71
C ALA A 176 -1.29 -15.01 -13.05
N PRO A 177 -0.21 -14.34 -13.49
CA PRO A 177 -0.35 -12.99 -14.03
C PRO A 177 -1.25 -13.04 -15.27
N LEU A 178 -2.41 -12.38 -15.20
CA LEU A 178 -3.29 -12.14 -16.33
C LEU A 178 -3.03 -10.73 -16.84
N ALA A 179 -2.88 -10.59 -18.17
CA ALA A 179 -2.46 -9.37 -18.86
C ALA A 179 -1.13 -8.76 -18.34
N ALA A 180 -0.57 -7.82 -19.11
CA ALA A 180 0.52 -7.00 -18.60
C ALA A 180 -0.06 -5.89 -17.72
N PHE A 181 0.53 -5.62 -16.56
CA PHE A 181 0.04 -4.63 -15.61
C PHE A 181 1.15 -3.71 -15.09
N THR A 182 0.76 -2.48 -14.76
CA THR A 182 1.58 -1.54 -14.00
C THR A 182 1.32 -1.73 -12.50
N ILE A 183 0.05 -1.81 -12.07
CA ILE A 183 -0.33 -2.22 -10.71
C ILE A 183 -1.35 -3.35 -10.81
N GLN A 184 -1.26 -4.32 -9.89
CA GLN A 184 -2.34 -5.27 -9.61
C GLN A 184 -2.59 -5.30 -8.10
N THR A 185 -3.82 -5.06 -7.65
CA THR A 185 -4.18 -5.27 -6.23
C THR A 185 -4.33 -6.76 -5.93
N HIS A 186 -4.46 -7.10 -4.65
CA HIS A 186 -4.72 -8.47 -4.24
C HIS A 186 -5.61 -8.49 -2.99
N ALA A 187 -6.53 -9.45 -2.94
CA ALA A 187 -7.43 -9.67 -1.81
C ALA A 187 -6.65 -9.84 -0.51
N VAL A 188 -7.07 -9.13 0.54
CA VAL A 188 -6.43 -9.17 1.87
C VAL A 188 -6.92 -10.40 2.64
N PRO A 189 -6.03 -11.23 3.21
CA PRO A 189 -6.45 -12.42 3.94
C PRO A 189 -7.32 -12.08 5.17
N GLU A 190 -8.51 -12.65 5.24
CA GLU A 190 -9.36 -12.52 6.43
C GLU A 190 -8.81 -13.37 7.61
N PRO A 191 -8.65 -12.81 8.82
CA PRO A 191 -8.20 -13.59 9.98
C PRO A 191 -9.18 -14.71 10.39
N ALA A 192 -10.46 -14.61 10.03
CA ALA A 192 -11.48 -15.58 10.42
C ALA A 192 -11.42 -16.92 9.64
N GLY A 193 -10.91 -16.91 8.40
CA GLY A 193 -10.86 -18.12 7.56
C GLY A 193 -9.95 -19.20 8.16
N ALA A 194 -8.78 -18.80 8.68
CA ALA A 194 -7.87 -19.71 9.38
C ALA A 194 -8.49 -20.28 10.67
N LEU A 195 -9.25 -19.46 11.40
CA LEU A 195 -9.94 -19.89 12.62
C LEU A 195 -11.04 -20.92 12.32
N LEU A 196 -11.80 -20.72 11.24
CA LEU A 196 -12.84 -21.65 10.79
C LEU A 196 -12.26 -23.00 10.33
N ILE A 197 -11.13 -23.00 9.62
CA ILE A 197 -10.42 -24.22 9.23
C ILE A 197 -9.90 -24.97 10.47
N MET A 198 -9.34 -24.26 11.45
CA MET A 198 -8.92 -24.87 12.73
C MET A 198 -10.10 -25.45 13.51
N LEU A 199 -11.22 -24.74 13.60
CA LEU A 199 -12.44 -25.22 14.26
C LEU A 199 -13.04 -26.43 13.54
N ALA A 200 -13.06 -26.44 12.21
CA ALA A 200 -13.51 -27.58 11.43
C ALA A 200 -12.60 -28.81 11.64
N GLY A 201 -11.28 -28.61 11.67
CA GLY A 201 -10.30 -29.65 11.97
C GLY A 201 -10.45 -30.23 13.38
N LEU A 202 -10.71 -29.37 14.38
CA LEU A 202 -10.97 -29.77 15.76
C LEU A 202 -12.27 -30.58 15.87
N MET A 203 -13.36 -30.13 15.24
CA MET A 203 -14.64 -30.84 15.22
C MET A 203 -14.53 -32.21 14.53
N TRP A 204 -13.76 -32.31 13.45
CA TRP A 204 -13.51 -33.59 12.78
C TRP A 204 -12.72 -34.56 13.65
N ARG A 205 -11.66 -34.09 14.34
CA ARG A 205 -10.90 -34.90 15.30
C ARG A 205 -11.77 -35.40 16.47
N VAL A 206 -12.59 -34.53 17.06
CA VAL A 206 -13.52 -34.90 18.15
C VAL A 206 -14.56 -35.92 17.68
N ARG A 207 -15.08 -35.78 16.45
CA ARG A 207 -16.03 -36.74 15.87
C ARG A 207 -15.40 -38.12 15.64
N ARG A 208 -14.13 -38.17 15.20
CA ARG A 208 -13.39 -39.42 14.99
C ARG A 208 -13.05 -40.14 16.30
N ALA A 209 -12.69 -39.41 17.34
CA ALA A 209 -12.41 -39.99 18.66
C ALA A 209 -13.66 -40.64 19.30
N ARG A 210 -14.86 -40.13 19.00
CA ARG A 210 -16.14 -40.65 19.51
C ARG A 210 -16.67 -41.88 18.77
N THR A 211 -16.12 -42.21 17.60
CA THR A 211 -16.57 -43.34 16.77
C THR A 211 -15.67 -44.57 16.88
N ALA A 212 -14.65 -44.56 17.75
CA ALA A 212 -13.84 -45.74 18.03
C ALA A 212 -14.70 -46.81 18.76
N PRO A 213 -14.89 -48.02 18.18
CA PRO A 213 -15.65 -49.07 18.82
C PRO A 213 -14.88 -49.65 20.01
N LEU A 214 -15.58 -49.84 21.13
CA LEU A 214 -15.12 -50.66 22.26
C LEU A 214 -14.86 -52.09 21.76
N MET A 215 -13.60 -52.41 21.46
CA MET A 215 -13.16 -53.80 21.33
C MET A 215 -13.14 -54.40 22.73
N ARG A 216 -14.05 -55.36 22.94
CA ARG A 216 -14.09 -56.28 24.09
C ARG A 216 -12.93 -57.26 24.05
#